data_AF-A0A6I3FEN2-F1
#
_entry.id   AF-A0A6I3FEN2-F1
#
_cell.length_a   1.000
_cell.length_b   1.000
_cell.length_c   1.000
_cell.angle_alpha   90.00
_cell.angle_beta   90.00
_cell.angle_gamma   90.00
#
_symmetry.space_group_name_H-M   'P 1'
#
loop_
_entity.id
_entity.type
_entity.pdbx_description
1 polymer ?
#
loop_
_entity_poly.entity_id
_entity_poly.type
_entity_poly.pdbx_seq_one_letter_code
_entity_poly.pdbx_strand_id
1 'polypeptide(L)' 'MQDFVNENGLSFTNINDSNGEVFARFNVPYQPAWVFIAKDGIVTTRIGVLSDLELEQELNRLASN' A
#
# COMPACT_ATOMS: atom_id res chain seq x y z
N MET A 1 5.57 -7.43 -14.91
CA MET A 1 5.76 -6.61 -13.70
C MET A 1 6.86 -5.57 -13.90
N GLN A 2 8.07 -5.97 -14.30
CA GLN A 2 9.18 -5.01 -14.41
C GLN A 2 8.92 -3.89 -15.44
N ASP A 3 8.29 -4.19 -16.57
CA ASP A 3 7.95 -3.18 -17.57
C ASP A 3 7.02 -2.10 -17.00
N PHE A 4 5.96 -2.49 -16.28
CA PHE A 4 5.05 -1.56 -15.61
C PHE A 4 5.78 -0.64 -14.61
N VAL A 5 6.72 -1.19 -13.83
CA VAL A 5 7.54 -0.43 -12.88
C VAL A 5 8.37 0.62 -13.63
N ASN A 6 9.00 0.23 -14.73
CA ASN A 6 9.83 1.12 -15.54
C ASN A 6 9.01 2.21 -16.24
N GLU A 7 7.88 1.83 -16.87
CA GLU A 7 6.98 2.75 -17.59
C GLU A 7 6.37 3.82 -16.69
N ASN A 8 6.09 3.48 -15.43
CA ASN A 8 5.50 4.42 -14.45
C ASN A 8 6.55 5.07 -13.54
N GLY A 9 7.84 4.83 -13.76
CA GLY A 9 8.93 5.45 -12.99
C GLY A 9 8.90 5.16 -11.49
N LEU A 10 8.39 3.98 -11.08
CA LEU A 10 8.29 3.63 -9.66
C LEU A 10 9.69 3.40 -9.07
N SER A 11 10.08 4.23 -8.10
CA SER A 11 11.43 4.26 -7.52
C SER A 11 11.55 3.58 -6.15
N PHE A 12 10.47 2.96 -5.66
CA PHE A 12 10.44 2.22 -4.41
C PHE A 12 10.38 0.70 -4.63
N THR A 13 10.50 -0.08 -3.54
CA THR A 13 10.46 -1.55 -3.61
C THR A 13 9.12 -2.04 -4.13
N ASN A 14 9.15 -2.77 -5.25
CA ASN A 14 8.01 -3.46 -5.82
C ASN A 14 8.14 -4.96 -5.56
N ILE A 15 7.06 -5.60 -5.10
CA ILE A 15 7.04 -7.03 -4.77
C ILE A 15 6.17 -7.74 -5.80
N ASN A 16 6.69 -8.81 -6.41
CA ASN A 16 5.90 -9.69 -7.26
C ASN A 16 5.19 -10.76 -6.41
N ASP A 17 3.98 -10.45 -5.95
CA ASP A 17 3.16 -11.33 -5.10
C ASP A 17 2.34 -12.35 -5.92
N SER A 18 2.99 -13.11 -6.82
CA SER A 18 2.31 -14.04 -7.75
C SER A 18 1.54 -15.17 -7.04
N ASN A 19 1.94 -15.54 -5.82
CA ASN A 19 1.26 -16.52 -4.96
C ASN A 19 0.21 -15.89 -4.03
N GLY A 20 0.13 -14.55 -3.98
CA GLY A 20 -0.85 -13.81 -3.16
C GLY A 20 -0.60 -13.86 -1.66
N GLU A 21 0.60 -14.23 -1.21
CA GLU A 21 0.93 -14.36 0.21
C GLU A 21 0.94 -13.01 0.94
N VAL A 22 1.39 -11.95 0.26
CA VAL A 22 1.38 -10.59 0.84
C VAL A 22 -0.06 -10.08 0.94
N PHE A 23 -0.86 -10.25 -0.12
CA PHE A 23 -2.29 -9.91 -0.09
C PHE A 23 -3.03 -10.66 1.02
N ALA A 24 -2.81 -11.96 1.14
CA ALA A 24 -3.43 -12.79 2.18
C ALA A 24 -3.01 -12.34 3.59
N ARG A 25 -1.72 -12.04 3.80
CA ARG A 25 -1.20 -11.59 5.11
C ARG A 25 -1.90 -10.33 5.62
N PHE A 26 -2.27 -9.42 4.72
CA PHE A 26 -2.91 -8.16 5.08
C PHE A 26 -4.43 -8.14 4.83
N ASN A 27 -5.03 -9.31 4.56
CA ASN A 27 -6.45 -9.45 4.25
C ASN A 27 -6.92 -8.51 3.12
N VAL A 28 -6.10 -8.35 2.08
CA VAL A 28 -6.44 -7.55 0.90
C VAL A 28 -7.14 -8.47 -0.12
N PRO A 29 -8.46 -8.31 -0.37
CA PRO A 29 -9.20 -9.21 -1.24
C PRO A 29 -9.02 -8.90 -2.73
N TYR A 30 -8.73 -7.64 -3.07
CA TYR A 30 -8.54 -7.17 -4.45
C TYR A 30 -7.87 -5.78 -4.46
N GLN A 31 -7.29 -5.44 -5.60
CA GLN A 31 -6.74 -4.12 -5.89
C GLN A 31 -7.77 -3.19 -6.57
N PRO A 32 -7.60 -1.86 -6.50
CA PRO A 32 -6.59 -1.13 -5.71
C PRO A 32 -6.88 -1.21 -4.21
N ALA A 33 -5.81 -1.23 -3.42
CA ALA A 33 -5.87 -1.25 -1.96
C ALA A 33 -4.58 -0.69 -1.37
N TRP A 34 -4.68 -0.21 -0.12
CA TRP A 34 -3.59 0.38 0.64
C TRP A 34 -3.55 -0.23 2.03
N VAL A 35 -2.35 -0.52 2.53
CA VAL A 35 -2.12 -1.03 3.88
C VAL A 35 -1.16 -0.07 4.57
N PHE A 36 -1.63 0.56 5.64
CA PHE A 36 -0.87 1.49 6.46
C PHE A 36 -0.45 0.80 7.76
N ILE A 37 0.84 0.87 8.08
CA ILE A 37 1.41 0.25 9.27
C ILE A 37 2.02 1.37 10.12
N ALA A 38 1.49 1.56 11.33
CA ALA A 38 2.01 2.52 12.30
C ALA A 38 3.30 2.02 12.96
N LYS A 39 4.03 2.92 13.65
CA LYS A 39 5.31 2.58 14.31
C LYS A 39 5.16 1.49 15.37
N ASP A 40 4.00 1.42 16.01
CA ASP A 40 3.63 0.41 17.02
C ASP A 40 3.14 -0.91 16.41
N GLY A 41 3.10 -1.01 15.08
CA GLY A 41 2.66 -2.19 14.34
C GLY A 41 1.16 -2.27 14.09
N ILE A 42 0.35 -1.28 14.49
CA ILE A 42 -1.08 -1.26 14.16
C ILE A 42 -1.25 -1.13 12.64
N VAL A 43 -2.06 -2.04 12.07
CA VAL A 43 -2.35 -2.10 10.64
C VAL A 43 -3.73 -1.53 10.35
N THR A 44 -3.83 -0.65 9.36
CA THR A 44 -5.09 -0.13 8.82
C THR A 44 -5.14 -0.39 7.32
N THR A 45 -6.20 -1.06 6.85
CA THR A 45 -6.40 -1.37 5.44
C THR A 45 -7.47 -0.46 4.85
N ARG A 46 -7.23 0.07 3.64
CA ARG A 46 -8.19 0.84 2.85
C ARG A 46 -8.35 0.18 1.49
N ILE A 47 -9.57 -0.21 1.15
CA ILE A 47 -9.91 -0.82 -0.13
C ILE A 47 -10.40 0.27 -1.09
N GLY A 48 -9.94 0.21 -2.34
CA GLY A 48 -10.29 1.15 -3.40
C GLY A 48 -9.18 2.15 -3.72
N VAL A 49 -9.52 3.07 -4.62
CA VAL A 49 -8.65 4.20 -5.00
C VAL A 49 -8.56 5.14 -3.80
N LEU A 50 -7.37 5.71 -3.60
CA LEU A 50 -7.11 6.72 -2.57
C LEU A 50 -6.71 8.01 -3.27
N SER A 51 -7.35 9.12 -2.93
CA SER A 51 -6.95 10.43 -3.45
C SER A 51 -5.67 10.94 -2.78
N ASP A 52 -4.98 11.88 -3.44
CA ASP A 52 -3.77 12.50 -2.88
C ASP A 52 -4.01 13.14 -1.51
N LEU A 53 -5.16 13.79 -1.33
CA LEU A 53 -5.56 14.40 -0.06
C LEU A 53 -5.74 13.34 1.04
N GLU A 54 -6.40 12.22 0.74
CA GLU A 54 -6.59 11.15 1.72
C GLU A 54 -5.27 10.46 2.07
N LEU A 55 -4.39 10.27 1.08
CA LEU A 55 -3.06 9.72 1.30
C LEU A 55 -2.23 10.64 2.20
N GLU A 56 -2.19 11.94 1.92
CA GLU A 56 -1.46 12.90 2.73
C GLU A 56 -1.98 12.96 4.18
N GLN A 57 -3.30 12.98 4.37
CA GLN A 57 -3.92 12.93 5.70
C GLN A 57 -3.51 11.68 6.48
N GLU A 58 -3.50 10.52 5.83
CA GLU A 58 -3.14 9.26 6.47
C GLU A 58 -1.66 9.21 6.83
N LEU A 59 -0.78 9.69 5.95
CA LEU A 59 0.66 9.80 6.25
C LEU A 59 0.94 10.76 7.39
N ASN A 60 0.26 11.91 7.45
CA ASN A 60 0.37 12.86 8.56
C ASN A 60 -0.11 12.26 9.89
N ARG A 61 -1.19 11.46 9.85
CA ARG A 61 -1.67 10.69 11.00
C ARG A 61 -0.62 9.69 11.49
N LEU A 62 0.06 8.97 10.60
CA LEU A 62 1.11 8.01 10.96
C LEU A 62 2.39 8.69 11.47
N ALA A 63 2.74 9.86 10.95
CA ALA A 63 3.93 10.60 11.40
C ALA A 63 3.77 11.13 12.83
N SER A 64 2.54 11.48 13.21
CA SER A 64 2.19 12.10 14.50
C SER A 64 1.96 11.11 15.64
N ASN A 65 1.79 9.81 15.33
CA ASN A 65 1.70 8.71 16.31
C ASN A 65 3.06 7.99 16.45
#